data_AF-A0A941BRU4-F1
#
_entry.id   AF-A0A941BRU4-F1
#
_cell.length_a   1.000
_cell.length_b   1.000
_cell.length_c   1.000
_cell.angle_alpha   90.00
_cell.angle_beta   90.00
_cell.angle_gamma   90.00
#
_symmetry.space_group_name_H-M   'P 1'
#
loop_
_entity.id
_entity.type
_entity.pdbx_description
1 polymer ?
#
loop_
_entity_poly.entity_id
_entity_poly.type
_entity_poly.pdbx_seq_one_letter_code
_entity_poly.pdbx_strand_id
1 'polypeptide(L)'
;MVAVACTSAFAALGVFGAAGASYASATGTTPLGTFDYDVRGAVVRVPTGCFLTHTIKGSGKRINDQFAGVDCAGLAATFTQFCNWRIDFSYADTSNKTYKTSRGATHNECIGDPLRKVAPQTLPKYGKACAKFYVNGKLRGVQCHYITK
;
A
#
# COMPACT_ATOMS: atom_id res chain seq x y z
N MET A 1 38.18 0.65 66.54
CA MET A 1 37.28 0.24 65.45
C MET A 1 37.07 1.45 64.56
N VAL A 2 37.66 1.49 63.37
CA VAL A 2 37.53 2.59 62.41
C VAL A 2 36.96 1.99 61.13
N ALA A 3 35.76 2.43 60.75
CA ALA A 3 35.08 1.98 59.55
C ALA A 3 35.50 2.87 58.36
N VAL A 4 36.03 2.23 57.31
CA VAL A 4 36.38 2.87 56.04
C VAL A 4 35.11 2.98 55.19
N ALA A 5 34.70 4.20 54.85
CA ALA A 5 33.61 4.46 53.92
C ALA A 5 34.12 4.38 52.48
N CYS A 6 33.60 3.42 51.71
CA CYS A 6 33.87 3.28 50.28
C CYS A 6 32.78 4.04 49.51
N THR A 7 33.12 5.20 48.95
CA THR A 7 32.21 5.99 48.10
C THR A 7 32.22 5.43 46.67
N SER A 8 31.12 4.82 46.24
CA SER A 8 30.91 4.38 44.86
C SER A 8 30.30 5.51 44.03
N ALA A 9 31.04 6.03 43.06
CA ALA A 9 30.53 6.97 42.06
C ALA A 9 29.75 6.21 40.97
N PHE A 10 28.45 6.43 40.86
CA PHE A 10 27.63 5.93 39.75
C PHE A 10 27.84 6.84 38.52
N ALA A 11 28.55 6.34 37.52
CA ALA A 11 28.61 6.95 36.20
C ALA A 11 27.26 6.74 35.49
N ALA A 12 26.51 7.82 35.30
CA ALA A 12 25.29 7.82 34.49
C ALA A 12 25.65 7.69 33.00
N LEU A 13 25.62 6.46 32.49
CA LEU A 13 25.62 6.19 31.05
C LEU A 13 24.26 6.62 30.49
N GLY A 14 24.24 7.77 29.79
CA GLY A 14 23.10 8.22 29.02
C GLY A 14 22.74 7.18 27.96
N VAL A 15 21.61 6.51 28.14
CA VAL A 15 21.00 5.66 27.12
C VAL A 15 20.48 6.60 26.02
N PHE A 16 21.28 6.79 24.97
CA PHE A 16 20.76 7.33 23.71
C PHE A 16 19.77 6.30 23.16
N GLY A 17 18.48 6.51 23.43
CA GLY A 17 17.42 5.76 22.78
C GLY A 17 17.56 5.91 21.27
N ALA A 18 17.84 4.81 20.57
CA ALA A 18 17.83 4.79 19.12
C ALA A 18 16.45 5.28 18.65
N ALA A 19 16.42 6.38 17.91
CA ALA A 19 15.21 6.83 17.24
C ALA A 19 14.73 5.67 16.36
N GLY A 20 13.55 5.11 16.67
CA GLY A 20 12.94 4.04 15.88
C GLY A 20 12.88 4.43 14.41
N ALA A 21 13.23 3.51 13.51
CA ALA A 21 13.16 3.75 12.09
C ALA A 21 11.71 4.02 11.69
N SER A 22 11.43 5.22 11.18
CA SER A 22 10.09 5.54 10.70
C SER A 22 9.72 4.72 9.48
N TYR A 23 8.70 3.86 9.63
CA TYR A 23 8.27 2.93 8.59
C TYR A 23 7.44 3.68 7.53
N ALA A 24 7.98 3.79 6.32
CA ALA A 24 7.15 4.04 5.12
C ALA A 24 7.25 2.89 4.11
N SER A 25 7.99 1.83 4.43
CA SER A 25 8.14 0.67 3.56
C SER A 25 7.18 -0.42 3.98
N ALA A 26 6.30 -0.84 3.07
CA ALA A 26 5.35 -1.92 3.30
C ALA A 26 4.91 -2.52 1.97
N THR A 27 4.77 -3.85 1.95
CA THR A 27 4.11 -4.60 0.87
C THR A 27 2.99 -5.40 1.48
N GLY A 28 1.84 -5.40 0.85
CA GLY A 28 0.72 -6.21 1.28
C GLY A 28 -0.23 -6.47 0.13
N THR A 29 -1.06 -7.47 0.32
CA THR A 29 -1.88 -8.05 -0.73
C THR A 29 -3.29 -8.29 -0.19
N THR A 30 -4.30 -8.09 -1.02
CA THR A 30 -5.71 -8.31 -0.66
C THR A 30 -6.40 -9.11 -1.77
N PRO A 31 -7.09 -10.22 -1.44
CA PRO A 31 -7.78 -11.01 -2.46
C PRO A 31 -8.91 -10.20 -3.10
N LEU A 32 -9.07 -10.37 -4.41
CA LEU A 32 -10.24 -9.94 -5.14
C LEU A 32 -11.29 -11.05 -5.08
N GLY A 33 -12.51 -10.69 -4.69
CA GLY A 33 -13.65 -11.59 -4.77
C GLY A 33 -14.03 -11.87 -6.23
N THR A 34 -14.87 -12.88 -6.45
CA THR A 34 -15.48 -13.13 -7.76
C THR A 34 -16.34 -11.94 -8.17
N PHE A 35 -16.25 -11.50 -9.42
CA PHE A 35 -17.18 -10.51 -9.95
C PHE A 35 -17.39 -10.62 -11.46
N ASP A 36 -18.56 -10.16 -11.88
CA ASP A 36 -18.92 -10.00 -13.29
C ASP A 36 -18.88 -8.53 -13.70
N TYR A 37 -18.59 -8.30 -14.98
CA TYR A 37 -18.70 -6.99 -15.61
C TYR A 37 -18.96 -7.11 -17.12
N ASP A 38 -19.68 -6.14 -17.67
CA ASP A 38 -19.92 -6.03 -19.11
C ASP A 38 -18.75 -5.34 -19.81
N VAL A 39 -18.35 -5.88 -20.96
CA VAL A 39 -17.48 -5.22 -21.92
C VAL A 39 -18.11 -5.34 -23.29
N ARG A 40 -18.66 -4.22 -23.80
CA ARG A 40 -19.25 -4.15 -25.14
C ARG A 40 -20.38 -5.18 -25.37
N GLY A 41 -21.19 -5.46 -24.35
CA GLY A 41 -22.30 -6.42 -24.43
C GLY A 41 -21.91 -7.87 -24.12
N ALA A 42 -20.64 -8.15 -23.84
CA ALA A 42 -20.18 -9.46 -23.38
C ALA A 42 -19.94 -9.44 -21.87
N VAL A 43 -20.44 -10.48 -21.17
CA VAL A 43 -20.19 -10.64 -19.72
C VAL A 43 -18.83 -11.30 -19.51
N VAL A 44 -17.94 -10.62 -18.80
CA VAL A 44 -16.66 -11.15 -18.35
C VAL A 44 -16.75 -11.50 -16.87
N ARG A 45 -16.43 -12.76 -16.56
CA ARG A 45 -16.34 -13.30 -15.19
C ARG A 45 -14.88 -13.29 -14.72
N VAL A 46 -14.62 -12.64 -13.61
CA VAL A 46 -13.37 -12.78 -12.85
C VAL A 46 -13.60 -13.77 -11.71
N PRO A 47 -12.96 -14.96 -11.71
CA PRO A 47 -13.04 -15.90 -10.61
C PRO A 47 -12.19 -15.45 -9.40
N THR A 48 -12.37 -16.11 -8.26
CA THR A 48 -11.41 -15.99 -7.15
C THR A 48 -10.01 -16.44 -7.57
N GLY A 49 -8.98 -15.91 -6.90
CA GLY A 49 -7.58 -16.26 -7.16
C GLY A 49 -6.76 -15.11 -7.74
N CYS A 50 -7.34 -13.92 -7.84
CA CYS A 50 -6.63 -12.68 -8.14
C CYS A 50 -6.46 -11.83 -6.89
N PHE A 51 -5.38 -11.05 -6.84
CA PHE A 51 -4.98 -10.32 -5.65
C PHE A 51 -4.46 -8.93 -6.01
N LEU A 52 -4.92 -7.91 -5.29
CA LEU A 52 -4.35 -6.56 -5.37
C LEU A 52 -3.16 -6.46 -4.42
N THR A 53 -1.96 -6.32 -4.98
CA THR A 53 -0.73 -6.07 -4.23
C THR A 53 -0.40 -4.59 -4.29
N HIS A 54 -0.04 -4.00 -3.15
CA HIS A 54 0.39 -2.62 -3.05
C HIS A 54 1.68 -2.54 -2.25
N THR A 55 2.68 -1.89 -2.85
CA THR A 55 4.02 -1.74 -2.31
C THR A 55 4.34 -0.25 -2.19
N ILE A 56 4.89 0.11 -1.04
CA ILE A 56 5.50 1.41 -0.78
C ILE A 56 6.92 1.15 -0.28
N LYS A 57 7.89 1.90 -0.77
CA LYS A 57 9.27 1.94 -0.26
C LYS A 57 9.61 3.37 0.12
N GLY A 58 10.17 3.55 1.30
CA GLY A 58 10.53 4.86 1.82
C GLY A 58 10.77 4.87 3.32
N SER A 59 10.83 6.07 3.89
CA SER A 59 10.92 6.29 5.34
C SER A 59 10.14 7.53 5.77
N GLY A 60 9.44 7.41 6.89
CA GLY A 60 8.57 8.44 7.43
C GLY A 60 7.54 8.93 6.41
N LYS A 61 7.56 10.23 6.10
CA LYS A 61 6.65 10.80 5.09
C LYS A 61 7.19 10.70 3.65
N ARG A 62 8.43 10.26 3.45
CA ARG A 62 9.07 10.22 2.14
C ARG A 62 8.85 8.86 1.49
N ILE A 63 8.18 8.87 0.33
CA ILE A 63 7.95 7.72 -0.53
C ILE A 63 8.93 7.81 -1.70
N ASN A 64 9.83 6.84 -1.79
CA ASN A 64 10.80 6.71 -2.88
C ASN A 64 10.24 5.87 -4.03
N ASP A 65 9.45 4.84 -3.72
CA ASP A 65 8.76 4.01 -4.70
C ASP A 65 7.37 3.68 -4.18
N GLN A 66 6.37 3.72 -5.05
CA GLN A 66 5.04 3.21 -4.77
C GLN A 66 4.40 2.69 -6.05
N PHE A 67 3.89 1.48 -5.97
CA PHE A 67 3.14 0.85 -7.06
C PHE A 67 2.11 -0.11 -6.49
N ALA A 68 1.12 -0.41 -7.32
CA ALA A 68 0.18 -1.48 -7.05
C ALA A 68 -0.13 -2.20 -8.35
N GLY A 69 -0.37 -3.50 -8.22
CA GLY A 69 -0.73 -4.35 -9.34
C GLY A 69 -1.69 -5.44 -8.91
N VAL A 70 -2.31 -6.06 -9.91
CA VAL A 70 -3.16 -7.22 -9.71
C VAL A 70 -2.47 -8.43 -10.31
N ASP A 71 -2.26 -9.45 -9.48
CA ASP A 71 -1.68 -10.72 -9.88
C ASP A 71 -2.70 -11.83 -9.64
N CYS A 72 -2.80 -12.78 -10.56
CA CYS A 72 -3.69 -13.93 -10.43
C CYS A 72 -2.87 -15.24 -10.34
N ALA A 73 -3.42 -16.24 -9.66
CA ALA A 73 -2.79 -17.55 -9.47
C ALA A 73 -3.73 -18.69 -9.90
N GLY A 74 -3.14 -19.85 -10.23
CA GLY A 74 -3.89 -21.02 -10.69
C GLY A 74 -4.67 -20.74 -11.97
N LEU A 75 -5.88 -21.30 -12.09
CA LEU A 75 -6.74 -21.12 -13.26
C LEU A 75 -7.11 -19.65 -13.52
N ALA A 76 -7.17 -18.83 -12.46
CA ALA A 76 -7.44 -17.40 -12.62
C ALA A 76 -6.35 -16.69 -13.42
N ALA A 77 -5.08 -17.13 -13.31
CA ALA A 77 -3.96 -16.56 -14.08
C ALA A 77 -4.08 -16.80 -15.59
N THR A 78 -4.70 -17.92 -16.00
CA THR A 78 -4.83 -18.29 -17.41
C THR A 78 -6.02 -17.61 -18.08
N PHE A 79 -7.12 -17.43 -17.37
CA PHE A 79 -8.40 -17.02 -17.99
C PHE A 79 -8.87 -15.61 -17.61
N THR A 80 -8.21 -14.95 -16.67
CA THR A 80 -8.63 -13.61 -16.24
C THR A 80 -7.93 -12.53 -17.04
N GLN A 81 -8.74 -11.65 -17.63
CA GLN A 81 -8.30 -10.35 -18.09
C GLN A 81 -9.19 -9.27 -17.48
N PHE A 82 -8.58 -8.13 -17.18
CA PHE A 82 -9.25 -6.95 -16.67
C PHE A 82 -9.31 -5.90 -17.76
N CYS A 83 -10.50 -5.54 -18.23
CA CYS A 83 -10.72 -4.46 -19.19
C CYS A 83 -11.21 -3.19 -18.48
N ASN A 84 -11.00 -2.02 -19.11
CA ASN A 84 -11.44 -0.73 -18.56
C ASN A 84 -10.94 -0.52 -17.12
N TRP A 85 -9.71 -0.93 -16.87
CA TRP A 85 -9.14 -1.00 -15.53
C TRP A 85 -8.48 0.32 -15.13
N ARG A 86 -8.42 0.58 -13.83
CA ARG A 86 -7.75 1.75 -13.26
C ARG A 86 -7.27 1.44 -11.85
N ILE A 87 -6.09 1.93 -11.49
CA ILE A 87 -5.59 1.91 -10.12
C ILE A 87 -5.47 3.35 -9.62
N ASP A 88 -6.07 3.66 -8.48
CA ASP A 88 -5.94 4.95 -7.80
C ASP A 88 -5.14 4.79 -6.51
N PHE A 89 -4.35 5.81 -6.14
CA PHE A 89 -3.70 5.88 -4.82
C PHE A 89 -4.33 7.00 -4.00
N SER A 90 -4.89 6.69 -2.83
CA SER A 90 -5.44 7.69 -1.91
C SER A 90 -4.62 7.78 -0.64
N TYR A 91 -4.44 9.01 -0.15
CA TYR A 91 -3.69 9.30 1.06
C TYR A 91 -4.60 10.03 2.04
N ALA A 92 -4.69 9.51 3.27
CA ALA A 92 -5.48 10.09 4.34
C ALA A 92 -4.62 10.30 5.58
N ASP A 93 -4.99 11.28 6.41
CA ASP A 93 -4.30 11.52 7.68
C ASP A 93 -4.72 10.52 8.77
N THR A 94 -4.14 10.65 9.97
CA THR A 94 -4.42 9.77 11.12
C THR A 94 -5.87 9.86 11.61
N SER A 95 -6.62 10.91 11.22
CA SER A 95 -8.06 11.06 11.48
C SER A 95 -8.92 10.52 10.33
N ASN A 96 -8.34 9.75 9.40
CA ASN A 96 -8.98 9.19 8.21
C ASN A 96 -9.48 10.22 7.18
N LYS A 97 -9.07 11.50 7.27
CA LYS A 97 -9.44 12.50 6.26
C LYS A 97 -8.54 12.35 5.04
N THR A 98 -9.14 11.96 3.91
CA THR A 98 -8.42 11.91 2.62
C THR A 98 -8.02 13.32 2.20
N TYR A 99 -6.72 13.54 1.99
CA TYR A 99 -6.19 14.85 1.57
C TYR A 99 -5.60 14.82 0.16
N LYS A 100 -5.34 13.65 -0.41
CA LYS A 100 -4.83 13.50 -1.78
C LYS A 100 -5.33 12.22 -2.40
N THR A 101 -5.70 12.28 -3.67
CA THR A 101 -5.95 11.11 -4.51
C THR A 101 -5.15 11.27 -5.80
N SER A 102 -4.19 10.39 -6.03
CA SER A 102 -3.55 10.23 -7.34
C SER A 102 -4.40 9.27 -8.15
N ARG A 103 -5.33 9.83 -8.95
CA ARG A 103 -6.17 9.06 -9.85
C ARG A 103 -5.36 8.55 -11.05
N GLY A 104 -5.51 7.28 -11.40
CA GLY A 104 -4.90 6.70 -12.61
C GLY A 104 -5.67 7.05 -13.88
N ALA A 105 -5.06 6.82 -15.04
CA ALA A 105 -5.80 6.74 -16.29
C ALA A 105 -6.67 5.47 -16.29
N THR A 106 -7.80 5.51 -16.99
CA THR A 106 -8.54 4.29 -17.33
C THR A 106 -7.92 3.69 -18.58
N HIS A 107 -7.52 2.44 -18.47
CA HIS A 107 -6.94 1.61 -19.52
C HIS A 107 -8.05 0.78 -20.15
N ASN A 108 -8.38 1.04 -21.41
CA ASN A 108 -9.52 0.42 -22.10
C ASN A 108 -9.20 -0.96 -22.67
N GLU A 109 -7.91 -1.29 -22.75
CA GLU A 109 -7.40 -2.62 -23.08
C GLU A 109 -7.70 -3.65 -21.98
N CYS A 110 -7.65 -4.92 -22.35
CA CYS A 110 -7.81 -6.06 -21.45
C CYS A 110 -6.44 -6.72 -21.22
N ILE A 111 -5.98 -6.76 -19.95
CA ILE A 111 -4.71 -7.41 -19.58
C ILE A 111 -4.87 -8.24 -18.30
N GLY A 112 -3.97 -9.21 -18.09
CA GLY A 112 -4.02 -10.09 -16.92
C GLY A 112 -3.35 -9.53 -15.67
N ASP A 113 -2.38 -8.63 -15.86
CA ASP A 113 -1.49 -8.08 -14.83
C ASP A 113 -1.50 -6.54 -14.75
N PRO A 114 -2.67 -5.89 -14.52
CA PRO A 114 -2.73 -4.44 -14.32
C PRO A 114 -1.69 -3.95 -13.31
N LEU A 115 -0.84 -3.02 -13.72
CA LEU A 115 0.21 -2.45 -12.88
C LEU A 115 0.24 -0.93 -13.03
N ARG A 116 0.34 -0.23 -11.91
CA ARG A 116 0.53 1.23 -11.91
C ARG A 116 1.58 1.63 -10.88
N LYS A 117 2.53 2.46 -11.33
CA LYS A 117 3.52 3.15 -10.49
C LYS A 117 3.18 4.63 -10.34
N VAL A 118 3.54 5.23 -9.21
CA VAL A 118 3.52 6.69 -9.03
C VAL A 118 4.93 7.24 -8.80
N ALA A 119 5.12 8.51 -9.16
CA ALA A 119 6.37 9.20 -8.94
C ALA A 119 6.71 9.31 -7.44
N PRO A 120 8.01 9.34 -7.09
CA PRO A 120 8.46 9.62 -5.73
C PRO A 120 7.86 10.91 -5.19
N GLN A 121 7.56 10.96 -3.89
CA GLN A 121 6.91 12.11 -3.27
C GLN A 121 7.16 12.19 -1.76
N THR A 122 6.98 13.38 -1.20
CA THR A 122 6.94 13.57 0.25
C THR A 122 5.51 13.92 0.66
N LEU A 123 4.94 13.15 1.58
CA LEU A 123 3.60 13.37 2.09
C LEU A 123 3.57 14.54 3.09
N PRO A 124 2.54 15.39 3.08
CA PRO A 124 2.42 16.49 4.03
C PRO A 124 2.14 15.97 5.45
N LYS A 125 1.39 14.87 5.57
CA LYS A 125 0.92 14.28 6.83
C LYS A 125 1.25 12.78 6.91
N TYR A 126 1.39 12.27 8.14
CA TYR A 126 1.30 10.83 8.43
C TYR A 126 -0.16 10.37 8.38
N GLY A 127 -0.38 9.06 8.26
CA GLY A 127 -1.71 8.48 8.21
C GLY A 127 -1.72 7.16 7.46
N LYS A 128 -2.48 7.06 6.36
CA LYS A 128 -2.52 5.85 5.52
C LYS A 128 -2.40 6.18 4.03
N ALA A 129 -1.83 5.24 3.29
CA ALA A 129 -1.83 5.22 1.84
C ALA A 129 -2.53 3.95 1.36
N CYS A 130 -3.48 4.07 0.43
CA CYS A 130 -4.22 2.94 -0.11
C CYS A 130 -4.16 2.90 -1.63
N ALA A 131 -3.98 1.72 -2.20
CA ALA A 131 -4.26 1.42 -3.59
C ALA A 131 -5.71 0.97 -3.73
N LYS A 132 -6.39 1.44 -4.78
CA LYS A 132 -7.78 1.12 -5.10
C LYS A 132 -7.86 0.64 -6.54
N PHE A 133 -8.30 -0.59 -6.74
CA PHE A 133 -8.42 -1.18 -8.06
C PHE A 133 -9.86 -1.10 -8.56
N TYR A 134 -10.02 -0.58 -9.78
CA TYR A 134 -11.30 -0.43 -10.45
C TYR A 134 -11.30 -1.21 -11.76
N VAL A 135 -12.46 -1.80 -12.07
CA VAL A 135 -12.75 -2.47 -13.35
C VAL A 135 -14.09 -1.98 -13.84
N ASN A 136 -14.12 -1.47 -15.06
CA ASN A 136 -15.31 -0.85 -15.66
C ASN A 136 -15.98 0.19 -14.74
N GLY A 137 -15.15 1.05 -14.13
CA GLY A 137 -15.59 2.11 -13.22
C GLY A 137 -16.01 1.67 -11.81
N LYS A 138 -16.15 0.36 -11.53
CA LYS A 138 -16.52 -0.16 -10.20
C LYS A 138 -15.30 -0.53 -9.37
N LEU A 139 -15.30 -0.20 -8.08
CA LEU A 139 -14.25 -0.57 -7.13
C LEU A 139 -14.29 -2.08 -6.87
N ARG A 140 -13.16 -2.77 -7.05
CA ARG A 140 -13.04 -4.23 -6.89
C ARG A 140 -12.12 -4.66 -5.75
N GLY A 141 -11.17 -3.81 -5.37
CA GLY A 141 -10.25 -4.11 -4.28
C GLY A 141 -9.60 -2.86 -3.70
N VAL A 142 -9.24 -2.94 -2.42
CA VAL A 142 -8.50 -1.91 -1.69
C VAL A 142 -7.43 -2.57 -0.85
N GLN A 143 -6.20 -2.07 -0.93
CA GLN A 143 -5.10 -2.46 -0.06
C GLN A 143 -4.54 -1.18 0.56
N CYS A 144 -4.38 -1.14 1.89
CA CYS A 144 -3.84 0.02 2.59
C CYS A 144 -2.62 -0.32 3.44
N HIS A 145 -1.76 0.69 3.61
CA HIS A 145 -0.64 0.70 4.56
C HIS A 145 -0.71 1.94 5.43
N TYR A 146 -0.36 1.81 6.70
CA TYR A 146 -0.13 2.96 7.57
C TYR A 146 1.24 3.56 7.27
N ILE A 147 1.29 4.89 7.18
CA ILE A 147 2.52 5.68 7.07
C ILE A 147 2.69 6.38 8.41
N THR A 148 3.62 5.90 9.23
CA THR A 148 3.83 6.38 10.60
C THR A 148 5.25 6.90 10.79
N LYS A 149 5.47 7.49 11.97
CA LYS A 149 6.82 7.76 12.48
C LYS A 149 7.53 6.48 12.84
#